data_AF-A0A524ELV5-F1
#
_entry.id   AF-A0A524ELV5-F1
#
_cell.length_a   1.000
_cell.length_b   1.000
_cell.length_c   1.000
_cell.angle_alpha   90.00
_cell.angle_beta   90.00
_cell.angle_gamma   90.00
#
_symmetry.space_group_name_H-M   'P 1'
#
loop_
_entity.id
_entity.type
_entity.pdbx_description
1 polymer ?
#
loop_
_entity_poly.entity_id
_entity_poly.type
_entity_poly.pdbx_seq_one_letter_code
_entity_poly.pdbx_strand_id
1 'polypeptide(L)'
;MVKKLYICRECGYVYPEELSEYIENRIQVFCERCGTPFSLEGVSFKRSTPTPPNEPKVPYSPHKRTSKLSGFIKFLNKISYLPLLIFGGIVLGSTFQVIFFPYIALDFLIKSIIIGLSALLISLYDINRISLKVKEEKYDEIGLDSFCYGILGCFIFGTGVILLIKGIFVIIYVMANPKEEKNKVYHFGLKLKNSINYFSAKAGLIIILFVVFMSFEDNAIALLFQYSLNYLNYTLAGLDQLLQLIIITTIIIGFSLIPLIILIIDLRMKKKIAQKQIFSFGDAIGIFVLGIFGTAIFGIGIFILLKGILLFLLFIGKPIETETFERAEIQVETPKKQTPQEFIAPVEHKKLDIQRKEEVEIAAIEDKEQRESVEEGVEMTEEPIYSQEGDIEKEISQEPIEPPKELDKSSEVKLKLHESLLPVKNEKDKKLVREYFSKIFNVLSKDLRDQIKELNIPKKERKELLKELAFLNKQEQEKYIRAIIDLYKELPIKLIERIRKLPNIKPQYYEKVIEQLKFMDDEEQLEFVHFLEKNA
;
A
#
# COMPACT_ATOMS: atom_id res chain seq x y z
N MET A 1 -4.17 32.99 31.61
CA MET A 1 -4.45 32.22 32.84
C MET A 1 -3.20 31.44 33.19
N VAL A 2 -2.66 31.60 34.40
CA VAL A 2 -1.47 30.87 34.85
C VAL A 2 -1.91 29.46 35.21
N LYS A 3 -1.44 28.43 34.49
CA LYS A 3 -1.77 27.03 34.80
C LYS A 3 -1.12 26.64 36.12
N LYS A 4 -1.91 26.09 37.04
CA LYS A 4 -1.41 25.58 38.32
C LYS A 4 -0.91 24.16 38.12
N LEU A 5 0.30 23.88 38.61
CA LEU A 5 0.90 22.56 38.54
C LEU A 5 0.58 21.79 39.83
N TYR A 6 -0.04 20.62 39.71
CA TYR A 6 -0.39 19.76 40.84
C TYR A 6 0.58 18.58 40.91
N ILE A 7 1.12 18.32 42.11
CA ILE A 7 2.14 17.27 42.34
C ILE A 7 1.68 16.37 43.48
N CYS A 8 1.85 15.05 43.32
CA CYS A 8 1.58 14.06 44.36
C CYS A 8 2.59 14.19 45.50
N ARG A 9 2.11 14.39 46.74
CA ARG A 9 2.96 14.52 47.93
C ARG A 9 3.81 13.27 48.22
N GLU A 10 3.32 12.08 47.88
CA GLU A 10 4.00 10.81 48.21
C GLU A 10 5.12 10.45 47.23
N CYS A 11 4.88 10.59 45.92
CA CYS A 11 5.80 10.07 44.90
C CYS A 11 6.32 11.13 43.91
N GLY A 12 5.95 12.40 44.09
CA GLY A 12 6.37 13.49 43.21
C GLY A 12 5.76 13.45 41.80
N TYR A 13 4.78 12.59 41.55
CA TYR A 13 4.10 12.52 40.24
C TYR A 13 3.37 13.83 39.92
N VAL A 14 3.67 14.41 38.77
CA VAL A 14 2.99 15.62 38.26
C VAL A 14 1.71 15.18 37.55
N TYR A 15 0.57 15.72 37.98
CA TYR A 15 -0.72 15.36 37.38
C TYR A 15 -0.86 15.99 35.97
N PRO A 16 -1.33 15.22 34.97
CA PRO A 16 -1.66 15.76 33.65
C PRO A 16 -2.80 16.79 33.72
N GLU A 17 -2.97 17.59 32.66
CA GLU A 17 -3.96 18.68 32.62
C GLU A 17 -5.40 18.18 32.86
N GLU A 18 -5.74 17.01 32.35
CA GLU A 18 -7.05 16.37 32.52
C GLU A 18 -7.37 16.13 34.01
N LEU A 19 -6.39 15.61 34.77
CA LEU A 19 -6.54 15.37 36.22
C LEU A 19 -6.52 16.66 37.03
N SER A 20 -5.80 17.68 36.55
CA SER A 20 -5.77 19.01 37.17
C SER A 20 -7.15 19.67 37.14
N GLU A 21 -7.90 19.52 36.04
CA GLU A 21 -9.28 20.02 35.93
C GLU A 21 -10.22 19.34 36.93
N TYR A 22 -10.06 18.04 37.19
CA TYR A 22 -10.83 17.34 38.24
C TYR A 22 -10.49 17.83 39.65
N ILE A 23 -9.22 18.11 39.93
CA ILE A 23 -8.76 18.65 41.21
C ILE A 23 -9.35 20.05 41.45
N GLU A 24 -9.34 20.93 40.43
CA GLU A 24 -9.93 22.27 40.49
C GLU A 24 -11.45 22.21 40.74
N ASN A 25 -12.12 21.20 40.18
CA ASN A 25 -13.55 20.93 40.42
C ASN A 25 -13.84 20.21 41.75
N ARG A 26 -12.84 20.05 42.63
CA ARG A 26 -12.94 19.39 43.95
C ARG A 26 -13.44 17.94 43.87
N ILE A 27 -13.10 17.24 42.79
CA ILE A 27 -13.35 15.81 42.62
C ILE A 27 -12.13 15.05 43.14
N GLN A 28 -12.36 13.98 43.92
CA GLN A 28 -11.26 13.16 44.45
C GLN A 28 -10.51 12.46 43.32
N VAL A 29 -9.24 12.83 43.13
CA VAL A 29 -8.33 12.17 42.18
C VAL A 29 -7.35 11.27 42.96
N PHE A 30 -6.89 10.19 42.34
CA PHE A 30 -5.87 9.30 42.86
C PHE A 30 -4.61 9.40 42.01
N CYS A 31 -3.44 9.30 42.62
CA CYS A 31 -2.18 9.26 41.88
C CYS A 31 -2.10 8.01 41.00
N GLU A 32 -1.84 8.16 39.71
CA GLU A 32 -1.71 7.04 38.76
C GLU A 32 -0.49 6.16 39.05
N ARG A 33 0.52 6.70 39.74
CA ARG A 33 1.77 6.00 40.06
C ARG A 33 1.72 5.23 41.38
N CYS A 34 1.20 5.85 42.44
CA CYS A 34 1.21 5.26 43.78
C CYS A 34 -0.17 4.98 44.37
N GLY A 35 -1.26 5.35 43.68
CA GLY A 35 -2.63 5.13 44.13
C GLY A 35 -3.09 6.02 45.28
N THR A 36 -2.23 6.88 45.84
CA THR A 36 -2.59 7.74 46.97
C THR A 36 -3.62 8.80 46.55
N PRO A 37 -4.70 9.03 47.33
CA PRO A 37 -5.65 10.10 47.06
C PRO A 37 -4.96 11.47 47.15
N PHE A 38 -5.24 12.33 46.19
CA PHE A 38 -4.80 13.72 46.23
C PHE A 38 -5.49 14.44 47.40
N SER A 39 -4.70 15.15 48.22
CA SER A 39 -5.19 15.96 49.32
C SER A 39 -4.60 17.37 49.27
N LEU A 40 -5.43 18.36 49.57
CA LEU A 40 -5.05 19.76 49.60
C LEU A 40 -5.59 20.36 50.91
N GLU A 41 -4.71 20.99 51.69
CA GLU A 41 -5.07 21.51 53.01
C GLU A 41 -6.24 22.49 52.90
N GLY A 42 -7.26 22.28 53.73
CA GLY A 42 -8.48 23.10 53.76
C GLY A 42 -9.52 22.80 52.68
N VAL A 43 -9.30 21.81 51.80
CA VAL A 43 -10.26 21.45 50.74
C VAL A 43 -10.83 20.05 50.97
N SER A 44 -12.15 19.95 51.13
CA SER A 44 -12.86 18.67 51.12
C SER A 44 -13.22 18.29 49.67
N PHE A 45 -12.72 17.13 49.24
CA PHE A 45 -13.04 16.56 47.93
C PHE A 45 -14.32 15.75 47.99
N LYS A 46 -15.15 15.85 46.96
CA LYS A 46 -16.32 14.97 46.80
C LYS A 46 -15.82 13.59 46.35
N ARG A 47 -16.13 12.54 47.13
CA ARG A 47 -15.94 11.15 46.70
C ARG A 47 -16.82 10.92 45.48
N SER A 48 -16.24 10.54 44.35
CA SER A 48 -17.01 10.04 43.22
C SER A 48 -17.70 8.76 43.70
N THR A 49 -19.01 8.80 43.91
CA THR A 49 -19.80 7.58 43.99
C THR A 49 -19.52 6.79 42.71
N PRO A 50 -19.19 5.49 42.80
CA PRO A 50 -18.98 4.67 41.62
C PRO A 50 -20.31 4.58 40.90
N THR A 51 -20.55 5.50 39.97
CA THR A 51 -21.52 5.29 38.91
C THR A 51 -21.12 3.96 38.27
N PRO A 52 -22.02 2.96 38.17
CA PRO A 52 -21.72 1.75 37.42
C PRO A 52 -21.15 2.20 36.07
N PRO A 53 -20.10 1.55 35.55
CA PRO A 53 -19.43 1.98 34.34
C PRO A 53 -20.52 2.09 33.29
N ASN A 54 -20.96 3.31 33.01
CA ASN A 54 -21.75 3.59 31.84
C ASN A 54 -20.86 3.02 30.74
N GLU A 55 -21.36 1.97 30.07
CA GLU A 55 -20.76 1.49 28.83
C GLU A 55 -20.20 2.70 28.12
N PRO A 56 -18.90 2.73 27.78
CA PRO A 56 -18.30 3.90 27.19
C PRO A 56 -19.24 4.33 26.09
N LYS A 57 -19.93 5.46 26.30
CA LYS A 57 -20.78 6.05 25.29
C LYS A 57 -19.79 6.32 24.19
N VAL A 58 -19.72 5.39 23.24
CA VAL A 58 -18.91 5.50 22.03
C VAL A 58 -19.15 6.93 21.61
N PRO A 59 -18.12 7.79 21.61
CA PRO A 59 -18.31 9.23 21.47
C PRO A 59 -19.25 9.40 20.31
N TYR A 60 -20.45 9.89 20.62
CA TYR A 60 -21.55 9.97 19.67
C TYR A 60 -20.96 10.79 18.53
N SER A 61 -20.60 10.12 17.44
CA SER A 61 -19.97 10.75 16.29
C SER A 61 -20.89 11.91 15.95
N PRO A 62 -20.48 13.17 16.16
CA PRO A 62 -21.37 14.32 16.00
C PRO A 62 -21.97 14.15 14.62
N HIS A 63 -23.31 14.07 14.55
CA HIS A 63 -24.05 13.83 13.32
C HIS A 63 -23.36 14.61 12.20
N LYS A 64 -22.62 13.88 11.34
CA LYS A 64 -21.94 14.47 10.19
C LYS A 64 -23.05 15.17 9.44
N ARG A 65 -23.10 16.51 9.52
CA ARG A 65 -23.93 17.31 8.63
C ARG A 65 -23.47 16.90 7.23
N THR A 66 -24.25 16.05 6.58
CA THR A 66 -24.02 15.66 5.20
C THR A 66 -24.15 16.95 4.42
N SER A 67 -23.02 17.54 4.08
CA SER A 67 -23.00 18.76 3.29
C SER A 67 -23.82 18.51 2.03
N LYS A 68 -24.61 19.50 1.59
CA LYS A 68 -25.38 19.42 0.33
C LYS A 68 -24.51 18.92 -0.83
N LEU A 69 -23.22 19.27 -0.80
CA LEU A 69 -22.16 18.81 -1.69
C LEU A 69 -22.02 17.28 -1.73
N SER A 70 -21.95 16.61 -0.59
CA SER A 70 -21.86 15.14 -0.51
C SER A 70 -23.09 14.45 -1.13
N GLY A 71 -24.28 15.01 -0.94
CA GLY A 71 -25.52 14.53 -1.57
C GLY A 71 -25.46 14.65 -3.09
N PHE A 72 -24.96 15.79 -3.59
CA PHE A 72 -24.80 16.01 -5.03
C PHE A 72 -23.77 15.06 -5.65
N ILE A 73 -22.62 14.83 -4.99
CA ILE A 73 -21.63 13.85 -5.46
C ILE A 73 -22.24 12.43 -5.51
N LYS A 74 -23.03 12.04 -4.51
CA LYS A 74 -23.72 10.74 -4.50
C LYS A 74 -24.77 10.63 -5.63
N PHE A 75 -25.44 11.72 -5.98
CA PHE A 75 -26.34 11.77 -7.13
C PHE A 75 -25.58 11.60 -8.45
N LEU A 76 -24.54 12.41 -8.69
CA LEU A 76 -23.71 12.30 -9.89
C LEU A 76 -23.12 10.90 -10.04
N ASN A 77 -22.72 10.28 -8.94
CA ASN A 77 -22.16 8.94 -8.94
C ASN A 77 -23.12 7.84 -9.42
N LYS A 78 -24.43 8.05 -9.30
CA LYS A 78 -25.42 7.10 -9.84
C LYS A 78 -25.54 7.18 -11.35
N ILE A 79 -25.21 8.33 -11.95
CA ILE A 79 -25.49 8.64 -13.34
C ILE A 79 -24.20 8.70 -14.19
N SER A 80 -23.04 9.00 -13.59
CA SER A 80 -21.81 9.34 -14.33
C SER A 80 -21.34 8.30 -15.33
N TYR A 81 -21.48 7.01 -15.02
CA TYR A 81 -21.02 5.94 -15.91
C TYR A 81 -22.00 5.65 -17.06
N LEU A 82 -23.26 6.08 -16.93
CA LEU A 82 -24.35 5.67 -17.82
C LEU A 82 -24.20 6.23 -19.24
N PRO A 83 -23.88 7.54 -19.47
CA PRO A 83 -23.66 8.05 -20.82
C PRO A 83 -22.54 7.33 -21.56
N LEU A 84 -21.41 7.09 -20.87
CA LEU A 84 -20.26 6.37 -21.43
C LEU A 84 -20.60 4.92 -21.77
N LEU A 85 -21.36 4.24 -20.91
CA LEU A 85 -21.76 2.86 -21.12
C LEU A 85 -22.74 2.72 -22.29
N ILE A 86 -23.77 3.58 -22.33
CA ILE A 86 -24.76 3.60 -23.42
C ILE A 86 -24.05 3.91 -24.74
N PHE A 87 -23.23 4.95 -24.77
CA PHE A 87 -22.49 5.34 -25.96
C PHE A 87 -21.54 4.23 -26.44
N GLY A 88 -20.74 3.66 -25.53
CA GLY A 88 -19.86 2.53 -25.85
C GLY A 88 -20.64 1.33 -26.40
N GLY A 89 -21.80 1.01 -25.81
CA GLY A 89 -22.69 -0.05 -26.29
C GLY A 89 -23.27 0.23 -27.68
N ILE A 90 -23.68 1.47 -27.98
CA ILE A 90 -24.19 1.86 -29.30
C ILE A 90 -23.08 1.78 -30.36
N VAL A 91 -21.89 2.32 -30.07
CA VAL A 91 -20.76 2.30 -31.00
C VAL A 91 -20.31 0.87 -31.27
N LEU A 92 -20.18 0.03 -30.25
CA LEU A 92 -19.88 -1.40 -30.46
C LEU A 92 -21.02 -2.12 -31.20
N GLY A 93 -22.29 -1.83 -30.88
CA GLY A 93 -23.43 -2.41 -31.61
C GLY A 93 -23.47 -2.01 -33.08
N SER A 94 -22.98 -0.82 -33.42
CA SER A 94 -22.90 -0.35 -34.81
C SER A 94 -21.95 -1.17 -35.66
N THR A 95 -21.00 -1.92 -35.07
CA THR A 95 -20.10 -2.80 -35.84
C THR A 95 -20.85 -3.92 -36.54
N PHE A 96 -22.07 -4.28 -36.12
CA PHE A 96 -22.91 -5.25 -36.83
C PHE A 96 -23.31 -4.79 -38.24
N GLN A 97 -23.30 -3.48 -38.52
CA GLN A 97 -23.60 -2.94 -39.85
C GLN A 97 -22.59 -3.39 -40.92
N VAL A 98 -21.38 -3.80 -40.50
CA VAL A 98 -20.33 -4.35 -41.37
C VAL A 98 -20.81 -5.56 -42.17
N ILE A 99 -21.73 -6.36 -41.61
CA ILE A 99 -22.32 -7.53 -42.29
C ILE A 99 -23.08 -7.10 -43.55
N PHE A 100 -23.69 -5.92 -43.55
CA PHE A 100 -24.49 -5.41 -44.65
C PHE A 100 -23.67 -4.57 -45.65
N PHE A 101 -22.53 -4.01 -45.23
CA PHE A 101 -21.70 -3.11 -46.04
C PHE A 101 -20.21 -3.46 -45.98
N PRO A 102 -19.78 -4.56 -46.62
CA PRO A 102 -18.40 -5.07 -46.52
C PRO A 102 -17.33 -4.14 -47.08
N TYR A 103 -17.68 -3.20 -47.96
CA TYR A 103 -16.72 -2.30 -48.62
C TYR A 103 -16.24 -1.14 -47.73
N ILE A 104 -17.00 -0.77 -46.68
CA ILE A 104 -16.60 0.23 -45.66
C ILE A 104 -16.09 -0.48 -44.38
N ALA A 105 -16.09 -1.81 -44.38
CA ALA A 105 -16.09 -2.63 -43.19
C ALA A 105 -14.91 -2.39 -42.26
N LEU A 106 -13.68 -2.45 -42.79
CA LEU A 106 -12.51 -2.63 -41.93
C LEU A 106 -12.16 -1.36 -41.15
N ASP A 107 -12.11 -0.20 -41.82
CA ASP A 107 -11.80 1.07 -41.18
C ASP A 107 -12.86 1.46 -40.14
N PHE A 108 -14.14 1.36 -40.52
CA PHE A 108 -15.26 1.62 -39.62
C PHE A 108 -15.28 0.66 -38.42
N LEU A 109 -14.99 -0.63 -38.64
CA LEU A 109 -14.92 -1.64 -37.59
C LEU A 109 -13.81 -1.32 -36.60
N ILE A 110 -12.59 -1.01 -37.07
CA ILE A 110 -11.46 -0.69 -36.21
C ILE A 110 -11.75 0.56 -35.39
N LYS A 111 -12.23 1.64 -36.03
CA LYS A 111 -12.60 2.89 -35.36
C LYS A 111 -13.65 2.67 -34.27
N SER A 112 -14.72 1.95 -34.61
CA SER A 112 -15.83 1.66 -33.68
C SER A 112 -15.38 0.78 -32.51
N ILE A 113 -14.55 -0.24 -32.77
CA ILE A 113 -13.99 -1.09 -31.70
C ILE A 113 -13.12 -0.25 -30.76
N ILE A 114 -12.23 0.59 -31.29
CA ILE A 114 -11.30 1.37 -30.46
C ILE A 114 -12.06 2.39 -29.58
N ILE A 115 -12.98 3.16 -30.17
CA ILE A 115 -13.80 4.12 -29.41
C ILE A 115 -14.68 3.38 -28.39
N GLY A 116 -15.34 2.31 -28.82
CA GLY A 116 -16.24 1.52 -27.99
C GLY A 116 -15.53 0.90 -26.80
N LEU A 117 -14.36 0.28 -27.02
CA LEU A 117 -13.51 -0.25 -25.96
C LEU A 117 -13.01 0.84 -25.01
N SER A 118 -12.62 2.00 -25.54
CA SER A 118 -12.20 3.13 -24.71
C SER A 118 -13.32 3.60 -23.78
N ALA A 119 -14.53 3.79 -24.32
CA ALA A 119 -15.72 4.17 -23.54
C ALA A 119 -16.05 3.13 -22.46
N LEU A 120 -15.99 1.84 -22.82
CA LEU A 120 -16.25 0.74 -21.91
C LEU A 120 -15.20 0.63 -20.80
N LEU A 121 -13.91 0.79 -21.12
CA LEU A 121 -12.82 0.80 -20.14
C LEU A 121 -12.96 1.95 -19.13
N ILE A 122 -13.32 3.16 -19.59
CA ILE A 122 -13.60 4.30 -18.71
C ILE A 122 -14.80 3.99 -17.81
N SER A 123 -15.89 3.47 -18.38
CA SER A 123 -17.11 3.15 -17.62
C SER A 123 -16.88 2.06 -16.58
N LEU A 124 -16.18 0.97 -16.94
CA LEU A 124 -15.80 -0.09 -16.00
C LEU A 124 -14.89 0.44 -14.88
N TYR A 125 -13.97 1.35 -15.20
CA TYR A 125 -13.14 1.99 -14.18
C TYR A 125 -13.99 2.85 -13.22
N ASP A 126 -14.95 3.61 -13.76
CA ASP A 126 -15.87 4.41 -12.95
C ASP A 126 -16.65 3.52 -11.99
N ILE A 127 -17.32 2.47 -12.50
CA ILE A 127 -18.14 1.56 -11.69
C ILE A 127 -17.31 0.86 -10.60
N ASN A 128 -16.19 0.24 -10.99
CA ASN A 128 -15.45 -0.67 -10.12
C ASN A 128 -14.59 0.05 -9.07
N ARG A 129 -14.23 1.32 -9.32
CA ARG A 129 -13.32 2.05 -8.44
C ARG A 129 -13.86 3.39 -7.99
N ILE A 130 -14.14 4.32 -8.91
CA ILE A 130 -14.54 5.68 -8.54
C ILE A 130 -15.89 5.61 -7.80
N SER A 131 -16.88 4.94 -8.37
CA SER A 131 -18.20 4.81 -7.79
C SER A 131 -18.24 4.02 -6.50
N LEU A 132 -17.40 3.00 -6.38
CA LEU A 132 -17.23 2.24 -5.14
C LEU A 132 -16.66 3.14 -4.03
N LYS A 133 -15.59 3.89 -4.31
CA LYS A 133 -14.95 4.79 -3.33
C LYS A 133 -15.80 6.00 -2.94
N VAL A 134 -16.62 6.51 -3.85
CA VAL A 134 -17.65 7.52 -3.53
C VAL A 134 -18.69 6.94 -2.55
N LYS A 135 -19.12 5.69 -2.74
CA LYS A 135 -20.06 5.01 -1.80
C LYS A 135 -19.44 4.82 -0.42
N GLU A 136 -18.14 4.52 -0.37
CA GLU A 136 -17.35 4.40 0.87
C GLU A 136 -17.01 5.75 1.54
N GLU A 137 -17.41 6.89 0.97
CA GLU A 137 -17.02 8.24 1.41
C GLU A 137 -15.49 8.48 1.47
N LYS A 138 -14.72 7.74 0.68
CA LYS A 138 -13.26 7.86 0.52
C LYS A 138 -12.92 8.76 -0.67
N TYR A 139 -13.45 9.97 -0.66
CA TYR A 139 -13.29 10.97 -1.73
C TYR A 139 -11.83 11.34 -2.01
N ASP A 140 -11.01 11.28 -0.97
CA ASP A 140 -9.61 11.66 -0.99
C ASP A 140 -8.72 10.68 -1.75
N GLU A 141 -9.17 9.43 -1.97
CA GLU A 141 -8.44 8.43 -2.75
C GLU A 141 -8.69 8.52 -4.26
N ILE A 142 -9.71 9.26 -4.70
CA ILE A 142 -10.23 9.23 -6.09
C ILE A 142 -10.40 10.61 -6.74
N GLY A 143 -10.01 11.69 -6.05
CA GLY A 143 -10.24 13.05 -6.55
C GLY A 143 -9.66 13.27 -7.94
N LEU A 144 -8.40 12.86 -8.16
CA LEU A 144 -7.73 13.06 -9.44
C LEU A 144 -8.13 11.99 -10.47
N ASP A 145 -8.43 10.77 -10.03
CA ASP A 145 -8.96 9.69 -10.88
C ASP A 145 -10.22 10.14 -11.64
N SER A 146 -11.24 10.61 -10.92
CA SER A 146 -12.52 11.01 -11.53
C SER A 146 -12.37 12.23 -12.45
N PHE A 147 -11.47 13.15 -12.12
CA PHE A 147 -11.19 14.31 -12.95
C PHE A 147 -10.52 13.92 -14.27
N CYS A 148 -9.44 13.13 -14.22
CA CYS A 148 -8.70 12.71 -15.41
C CYS A 148 -9.50 11.79 -16.32
N TYR A 149 -10.23 10.82 -15.78
CA TYR A 149 -11.12 9.98 -16.58
C TYR A 149 -12.31 10.78 -17.15
N GLY A 150 -12.75 11.82 -16.46
CA GLY A 150 -13.71 12.79 -17.00
C GLY A 150 -13.18 13.49 -18.24
N ILE A 151 -11.94 14.02 -18.19
CA ILE A 151 -11.28 14.64 -19.35
C ILE A 151 -11.14 13.63 -20.50
N LEU A 152 -10.65 12.41 -20.23
CA LEU A 152 -10.54 11.37 -21.26
C LEU A 152 -11.89 11.01 -21.86
N GLY A 153 -12.95 10.93 -21.06
CA GLY A 153 -14.30 10.70 -21.54
C GLY A 153 -14.86 11.87 -22.36
N CYS A 154 -14.41 13.10 -22.13
CA CYS A 154 -14.81 14.25 -22.95
C CYS A 154 -14.28 14.14 -24.39
N PHE A 155 -13.12 13.49 -24.62
CA PHE A 155 -12.64 13.19 -25.97
C PHE A 155 -13.55 12.18 -26.70
N ILE A 156 -14.35 11.41 -25.98
CA ILE A 156 -15.38 10.53 -26.54
C ILE A 156 -16.68 11.33 -26.72
N PHE A 157 -16.69 12.26 -27.67
CA PHE A 157 -17.87 13.06 -28.04
C PHE A 157 -18.55 13.77 -26.86
N GLY A 158 -17.78 14.21 -25.86
CA GLY A 158 -18.32 14.90 -24.67
C GLY A 158 -19.05 13.99 -23.65
N THR A 159 -19.07 12.67 -23.84
CA THR A 159 -19.79 11.75 -22.94
C THR A 159 -19.23 11.74 -21.50
N GLY A 160 -17.97 12.14 -21.33
CA GLY A 160 -17.31 12.26 -20.02
C GLY A 160 -17.67 13.49 -19.19
N VAL A 161 -18.49 14.43 -19.68
CA VAL A 161 -18.77 15.70 -18.97
C VAL A 161 -19.35 15.47 -17.56
N ILE A 162 -20.26 14.49 -17.40
CA ILE A 162 -20.84 14.18 -16.07
C ILE A 162 -19.77 13.64 -15.12
N LEU A 163 -18.86 12.80 -15.61
CA LEU A 163 -17.75 12.25 -14.85
C LEU A 163 -16.74 13.34 -14.46
N LEU A 164 -16.49 14.29 -15.36
CA LEU A 164 -15.63 15.46 -15.11
C LEU A 164 -16.23 16.36 -14.03
N ILE A 165 -17.51 16.72 -14.15
CA ILE A 165 -18.23 17.51 -13.14
C ILE A 165 -18.17 16.81 -11.78
N LYS A 166 -18.38 15.48 -11.75
CA LYS A 166 -18.23 14.68 -10.53
C LYS A 166 -16.81 14.81 -9.95
N GLY A 167 -15.78 14.70 -10.78
CA GLY A 167 -14.38 14.85 -10.37
C GLY A 167 -14.09 16.22 -9.76
N ILE A 168 -14.57 17.29 -10.38
CA ILE A 168 -14.44 18.66 -9.87
C ILE A 168 -15.08 18.78 -8.48
N PHE A 169 -16.31 18.29 -8.30
CA PHE A 169 -16.98 18.34 -7.00
C PHE A 169 -16.29 17.49 -5.93
N VAL A 170 -15.72 16.34 -6.29
CA VAL A 170 -14.91 15.52 -5.37
C VAL A 170 -13.67 16.29 -4.93
N ILE A 171 -12.95 16.94 -5.85
CA ILE A 171 -11.76 17.76 -5.52
C ILE A 171 -12.15 18.90 -4.58
N ILE A 172 -13.21 19.65 -4.91
CA ILE A 172 -13.73 20.75 -4.06
C ILE A 172 -14.08 20.21 -2.66
N TYR A 173 -14.75 19.06 -2.58
CA TYR A 173 -15.13 18.44 -1.30
C TYR A 173 -13.90 18.09 -0.45
N VAL A 174 -12.88 17.49 -1.05
CA VAL A 174 -11.64 17.10 -0.36
C VAL A 174 -10.88 18.33 0.13
N MET A 175 -10.82 19.40 -0.68
CA MET A 175 -10.19 20.66 -0.28
C MET A 175 -10.95 21.38 0.84
N ALA A 176 -12.29 21.35 0.82
CA ALA A 176 -13.13 22.03 1.79
C ALA A 176 -13.22 21.30 3.15
N ASN A 177 -12.93 20.00 3.20
CA ASN A 177 -13.05 19.18 4.42
C ASN A 177 -11.73 18.45 4.74
N PRO A 178 -10.63 19.18 5.05
CA PRO A 178 -9.39 18.55 5.47
C PRO A 178 -9.61 17.81 6.80
N LYS A 179 -9.33 16.50 6.83
CA LYS A 179 -9.47 15.67 8.03
C LYS A 179 -8.34 15.87 9.05
N GLU A 180 -7.21 16.45 8.65
CA GLU A 180 -6.00 16.60 9.48
C GLU A 180 -5.58 18.08 9.53
N GLU A 181 -5.24 18.58 10.72
CA GLU A 181 -4.89 19.99 10.92
C GLU A 181 -3.40 20.29 10.63
N LYS A 182 -2.49 19.35 10.91
CA LYS A 182 -1.05 19.53 10.70
C LYS A 182 -0.64 19.06 9.29
N ASN A 183 0.15 19.87 8.57
CA ASN A 183 0.70 19.58 7.24
C ASN A 183 -0.34 19.25 6.14
N LYS A 184 -1.45 20.00 6.11
CA LYS A 184 -2.57 19.84 5.16
C LYS A 184 -2.14 19.63 3.71
N VAL A 185 -1.18 20.42 3.23
CA VAL A 185 -0.73 20.40 1.82
C VAL A 185 0.05 19.13 1.50
N TYR A 186 0.96 18.71 2.38
CA TYR A 186 1.77 17.51 2.17
C TYR A 186 0.91 16.25 2.17
N HIS A 187 0.01 16.11 3.15
CA HIS A 187 -0.93 14.98 3.20
C HIS A 187 -1.87 14.97 2.00
N PHE A 188 -2.36 16.12 1.55
CA PHE A 188 -3.13 16.21 0.32
C PHE A 188 -2.33 15.74 -0.90
N GLY A 189 -1.07 16.18 -1.03
CA GLY A 189 -0.16 15.74 -2.09
C GLY A 189 0.07 14.23 -2.08
N LEU A 190 0.27 13.61 -0.90
CA LEU A 190 0.42 12.16 -0.77
C LEU A 190 -0.81 11.39 -1.29
N LYS A 191 -2.01 11.91 -1.02
CA LYS A 191 -3.27 11.32 -1.50
C LYS A 191 -3.42 11.46 -3.01
N LEU A 192 -3.13 12.64 -3.55
CA LEU A 192 -3.07 12.86 -5.00
C LEU A 192 -2.07 11.91 -5.67
N LYS A 193 -0.92 11.68 -5.04
CA LYS A 193 0.12 10.77 -5.54
C LYS A 193 -0.38 9.35 -5.60
N ASN A 194 -1.10 8.88 -4.57
CA ASN A 194 -1.67 7.53 -4.58
C ASN A 194 -2.76 7.36 -5.65
N SER A 195 -3.57 8.39 -5.88
CA SER A 195 -4.54 8.46 -6.98
C SER A 195 -3.82 8.35 -8.34
N ILE A 196 -2.88 9.25 -8.63
CA ILE A 196 -2.11 9.27 -9.88
C ILE A 196 -1.34 7.96 -10.13
N ASN A 197 -0.66 7.45 -9.10
CA ASN A 197 0.10 6.21 -9.20
C ASN A 197 -0.77 5.00 -9.55
N TYR A 198 -2.05 5.02 -9.19
CA TYR A 198 -2.93 3.93 -9.55
C TYR A 198 -3.46 4.02 -10.98
N PHE A 199 -3.79 5.22 -11.46
CA PHE A 199 -4.48 5.40 -12.73
C PHE A 199 -3.56 5.67 -13.93
N SER A 200 -2.40 6.30 -13.73
CA SER A 200 -1.50 6.79 -14.80
C SER A 200 -1.33 5.81 -15.95
N ALA A 201 -0.86 4.58 -15.69
CA ALA A 201 -0.70 3.58 -16.74
C ALA A 201 -2.00 3.19 -17.46
N LYS A 202 -3.13 3.10 -16.75
CA LYS A 202 -4.43 2.75 -17.34
C LYS A 202 -4.99 3.86 -18.21
N ALA A 203 -4.79 5.12 -17.82
CA ALA A 203 -5.13 6.28 -18.63
C ALA A 203 -4.20 6.40 -19.85
N GLY A 204 -2.91 6.09 -19.69
CA GLY A 204 -1.96 6.02 -20.79
C GLY A 204 -2.37 4.99 -21.85
N LEU A 205 -2.91 3.83 -21.45
CA LEU A 205 -3.46 2.84 -22.38
C LEU A 205 -4.64 3.42 -23.19
N ILE A 206 -5.52 4.21 -22.57
CA ILE A 206 -6.63 4.86 -23.28
C ILE A 206 -6.11 5.93 -24.25
N ILE A 207 -5.05 6.66 -23.88
CA ILE A 207 -4.39 7.60 -24.81
C ILE A 207 -3.82 6.86 -26.02
N ILE A 208 -3.18 5.69 -25.83
CA ILE A 208 -2.73 4.85 -26.95
C ILE A 208 -3.91 4.54 -27.89
N LEU A 209 -5.04 4.09 -27.33
CA LEU A 209 -6.23 3.79 -28.12
C LEU A 209 -6.69 5.02 -28.91
N PHE A 210 -6.73 6.22 -28.30
CA PHE A 210 -7.08 7.44 -29.02
C PHE A 210 -6.09 7.81 -30.12
N VAL A 211 -4.79 7.68 -29.89
CA VAL A 211 -3.78 7.97 -30.89
C VAL A 211 -3.92 7.04 -32.09
N VAL A 212 -4.16 5.75 -31.83
CA VAL A 212 -4.45 4.78 -32.89
C VAL A 212 -5.72 5.21 -33.64
N PHE A 213 -6.79 5.53 -32.94
CA PHE A 213 -8.04 6.02 -33.54
C PHE A 213 -7.82 7.23 -34.47
N MET A 214 -7.15 8.29 -33.98
CA MET A 214 -6.87 9.49 -34.77
C MET A 214 -6.01 9.18 -36.00
N SER A 215 -5.06 8.25 -35.87
CA SER A 215 -4.20 7.83 -36.98
C SER A 215 -4.97 7.13 -38.11
N PHE A 216 -6.10 6.48 -37.79
CA PHE A 216 -7.05 5.94 -38.77
C PHE A 216 -8.01 7.00 -39.31
N GLU A 217 -8.37 8.02 -38.53
CA GLU A 217 -9.29 9.09 -38.97
C GLU A 217 -8.68 9.96 -40.07
N ASP A 218 -7.44 10.40 -39.89
CA ASP A 218 -6.77 11.31 -40.82
C ASP A 218 -6.20 10.61 -42.08
N ASN A 219 -6.50 9.32 -42.27
CA ASN A 219 -5.81 8.45 -43.23
C ASN A 219 -4.27 8.53 -43.09
N ALA A 220 -3.74 8.96 -41.94
CA ALA A 220 -2.31 9.18 -41.75
C ALA A 220 -1.52 7.88 -41.94
N ILE A 221 -2.07 6.76 -41.47
CA ILE A 221 -1.50 5.42 -41.70
C ILE A 221 -1.51 5.08 -43.19
N ALA A 222 -2.62 5.32 -43.87
CA ALA A 222 -2.74 5.06 -45.31
C ALA A 222 -1.78 5.94 -46.12
N LEU A 223 -1.60 7.21 -45.74
CA LEU A 223 -0.65 8.14 -46.36
C LEU A 223 0.79 7.73 -46.08
N LEU A 224 1.15 7.34 -44.85
CA LEU A 224 2.49 6.82 -44.53
C LEU A 224 2.78 5.52 -45.29
N PHE A 225 1.79 4.65 -45.41
CA PHE A 225 1.90 3.41 -46.17
C PHE A 225 2.03 3.68 -47.67
N GLN A 226 1.23 4.60 -48.22
CA GLN A 226 1.30 4.97 -49.62
C GLN A 226 2.59 5.73 -49.94
N TYR A 227 3.08 6.59 -49.05
CA TYR A 227 4.33 7.30 -49.23
C TYR A 227 5.52 6.35 -49.16
N SER A 228 5.52 5.41 -48.22
CA SER A 228 6.54 4.35 -48.17
C SER A 228 6.50 3.47 -49.42
N LEU A 229 5.33 3.04 -49.88
CA LEU A 229 5.17 2.28 -51.14
C LEU A 229 5.62 3.06 -52.39
N ASN A 230 5.34 4.36 -52.44
CA ASN A 230 5.76 5.21 -53.55
C ASN A 230 7.27 5.45 -53.54
N TYR A 231 7.86 5.66 -52.36
CA TYR A 231 9.30 5.75 -52.19
C TYR A 231 9.98 4.42 -52.57
N LEU A 232 9.40 3.29 -52.14
CA LEU A 232 9.80 1.93 -52.52
C LEU A 232 9.83 1.71 -54.02
N ASN A 233 8.77 2.09 -54.72
CA ASN A 233 8.66 1.94 -56.18
C ASN A 233 9.67 2.80 -56.95
N TYR A 234 10.08 3.94 -56.40
CA TYR A 234 11.01 4.85 -57.07
C TYR A 234 12.49 4.46 -56.87
N THR A 235 12.82 3.82 -55.75
CA THR A 235 14.22 3.71 -55.31
C THR A 235 14.91 2.42 -55.76
N LEU A 236 14.22 1.29 -55.94
CA LEU A 236 14.87 0.02 -56.37
C LEU A 236 13.92 -0.93 -57.13
N ALA A 237 14.14 -1.08 -58.44
CA ALA A 237 13.48 -2.07 -59.27
C ALA A 237 14.23 -3.42 -59.22
N GLY A 238 13.84 -4.31 -58.30
CA GLY A 238 14.26 -5.72 -58.31
C GLY A 238 14.43 -6.34 -56.92
N LEU A 239 13.62 -7.37 -56.60
CA LEU A 239 13.67 -8.27 -55.42
C LEU A 239 13.71 -7.66 -54.00
N ASP A 240 13.98 -6.35 -53.84
CA ASP A 240 14.17 -5.69 -52.54
C ASP A 240 12.88 -5.12 -51.92
N GLN A 241 11.75 -5.15 -52.64
CA GLN A 241 10.47 -4.59 -52.15
C GLN A 241 9.93 -5.31 -50.91
N LEU A 242 10.08 -6.64 -50.86
CA LEU A 242 9.60 -7.44 -49.73
C LEU A 242 10.47 -7.23 -48.48
N LEU A 243 11.79 -7.17 -48.64
CA LEU A 243 12.71 -6.89 -47.53
C LEU A 243 12.49 -5.49 -46.96
N GLN A 244 12.33 -4.48 -47.82
CA GLN A 244 12.07 -3.13 -47.36
C GLN A 244 10.68 -2.97 -46.72
N LEU A 245 9.64 -3.66 -47.23
CA LEU A 245 8.33 -3.72 -46.57
C LEU A 245 8.45 -4.32 -45.17
N ILE A 246 9.23 -5.39 -45.01
CA ILE A 246 9.54 -5.97 -43.70
C ILE A 246 10.23 -4.92 -42.82
N ILE A 247 11.29 -4.26 -43.29
CA ILE A 247 12.04 -3.26 -42.52
C ILE A 247 11.11 -2.12 -42.04
N ILE A 248 10.30 -1.54 -42.93
CA ILE A 248 9.38 -0.45 -42.58
C ILE A 248 8.33 -0.93 -41.58
N THR A 249 7.76 -2.11 -41.81
CA THR A 249 6.79 -2.71 -40.89
C THR A 249 7.42 -2.96 -39.52
N THR A 250 8.65 -3.47 -39.47
CA THR A 250 9.42 -3.67 -38.24
C THR A 250 9.69 -2.36 -37.51
N ILE A 251 10.02 -1.28 -38.24
CA ILE A 251 10.20 0.06 -37.66
C ILE A 251 8.88 0.56 -37.05
N ILE A 252 7.77 0.47 -37.78
CA ILE A 252 6.45 0.92 -37.30
C ILE A 252 6.02 0.12 -36.06
N ILE A 253 6.17 -1.20 -36.08
CA ILE A 253 5.88 -2.07 -34.93
C ILE A 253 6.80 -1.70 -33.77
N GLY A 254 8.09 -1.53 -34.02
CA GLY A 254 9.08 -1.14 -33.01
C GLY A 254 8.70 0.17 -32.32
N PHE A 255 8.39 1.22 -33.09
CA PHE A 255 7.93 2.50 -32.54
C PHE A 255 6.62 2.40 -31.77
N SER A 256 5.72 1.52 -32.21
CA SER A 256 4.42 1.27 -31.56
C SER A 256 4.55 0.48 -30.25
N LEU A 257 5.63 -0.27 -30.06
CA LEU A 257 5.94 -1.01 -28.83
C LEU A 257 6.55 -0.12 -27.74
N ILE A 258 7.27 0.96 -28.10
CA ILE A 258 7.92 1.86 -27.12
C ILE A 258 6.93 2.40 -26.07
N PRO A 259 5.74 2.92 -26.44
CA PRO A 259 4.80 3.41 -25.44
C PRO A 259 4.26 2.33 -24.51
N LEU A 260 4.06 1.11 -25.03
CA LEU A 260 3.67 -0.03 -24.21
C LEU A 260 4.77 -0.37 -23.19
N ILE A 261 6.04 -0.34 -23.59
CA ILE A 261 7.17 -0.54 -22.70
C ILE A 261 7.19 0.54 -21.60
N ILE A 262 6.97 1.81 -21.94
CA ILE A 262 6.89 2.92 -20.97
C ILE A 262 5.77 2.67 -19.94
N LEU A 263 4.58 2.25 -20.39
CA LEU A 263 3.47 1.91 -19.49
C LEU A 263 3.77 0.69 -18.61
N ILE A 264 4.44 -0.33 -19.15
CA ILE A 264 4.88 -1.50 -18.39
C ILE A 264 5.88 -1.10 -17.30
N ILE A 265 6.83 -0.22 -17.62
CA ILE A 265 7.79 0.33 -16.63
C ILE A 265 7.03 1.07 -15.52
N ASP A 266 6.08 1.95 -15.86
CA ASP A 266 5.27 2.67 -14.86
C ASP A 266 4.45 1.71 -13.97
N LEU A 267 3.85 0.67 -14.57
CA LEU A 267 3.14 -0.38 -13.82
C LEU A 267 4.05 -1.14 -12.86
N ARG A 268 5.29 -1.42 -13.24
CA ARG A 268 6.28 -2.07 -12.35
C ARG A 268 6.69 -1.15 -11.20
N MET A 269 6.86 0.14 -11.47
CA MET A 269 7.21 1.13 -10.44
C MET A 269 6.06 1.42 -9.46
N LYS A 270 4.81 1.15 -9.86
CA LYS A 270 3.61 1.41 -9.06
C LYS A 270 3.69 0.87 -7.63
N LYS A 271 4.12 -0.37 -7.43
CA LYS A 271 4.21 -1.00 -6.10
C LYS A 271 5.23 -0.29 -5.21
N LYS A 272 6.43 -0.03 -5.76
CA LYS A 272 7.52 0.67 -5.07
C LYS A 272 7.09 2.08 -4.63
N ILE A 273 6.41 2.81 -5.50
CA ILE A 273 5.97 4.18 -5.21
C ILE A 273 4.82 4.20 -4.20
N ALA A 274 3.88 3.24 -4.27
CA ALA A 274 2.70 3.23 -3.39
C ALA A 274 3.08 3.16 -1.90
N GLN A 275 4.11 2.37 -1.55
CA GLN A 275 4.52 2.14 -0.17
C GLN A 275 5.41 3.25 0.41
N LYS A 276 6.12 4.01 -0.44
CA LYS A 276 6.99 5.10 0.00
C LYS A 276 6.19 6.31 0.50
N GLN A 277 6.53 6.79 1.69
CA GLN A 277 6.04 8.06 2.27
C GLN A 277 7.05 9.21 2.12
N ILE A 278 8.34 8.88 2.07
CA ILE A 278 9.45 9.81 1.82
C ILE A 278 10.07 9.43 0.49
N PHE A 279 10.26 10.42 -0.38
CA PHE A 279 10.79 10.23 -1.72
C PHE A 279 12.22 10.74 -1.81
N SER A 280 13.08 9.97 -2.49
CA SER A 280 14.39 10.46 -2.87
C SER A 280 14.28 11.33 -4.12
N PHE A 281 15.24 12.23 -4.30
CA PHE A 281 15.37 13.02 -5.52
C PHE A 281 15.44 12.13 -6.79
N GLY A 282 16.16 11.00 -6.69
CA GLY A 282 16.27 10.02 -7.77
C GLY A 282 14.93 9.38 -8.16
N ASP A 283 14.05 9.09 -7.19
CA ASP A 283 12.70 8.56 -7.48
C ASP A 283 11.88 9.57 -8.29
N ALA A 284 11.90 10.85 -7.89
CA ALA A 284 11.16 11.91 -8.56
C ALA A 284 11.69 12.17 -9.98
N ILE A 285 13.01 12.28 -10.14
CA ILE A 285 13.65 12.48 -11.46
C ILE A 285 13.38 11.30 -12.38
N GLY A 286 13.53 10.06 -11.91
CA GLY A 286 13.35 8.89 -12.76
C GLY A 286 11.95 8.84 -13.39
N ILE A 287 10.92 9.15 -12.60
CA ILE A 287 9.52 9.18 -13.07
C ILE A 287 9.27 10.41 -13.94
N PHE A 288 9.87 11.55 -13.61
CA PHE A 288 9.75 12.77 -14.41
C PHE A 288 10.36 12.58 -15.81
N VAL A 289 11.58 12.04 -15.90
CA VAL A 289 12.27 11.74 -17.17
C VAL A 289 11.48 10.71 -17.97
N LEU A 290 11.00 9.63 -17.33
CA LEU A 290 10.12 8.65 -17.99
C LEU A 290 8.84 9.31 -18.52
N GLY A 291 8.28 10.27 -17.76
CA GLY A 291 7.17 11.10 -18.18
C GLY A 291 7.47 11.95 -19.42
N ILE A 292 8.62 12.63 -19.46
CA ILE A 292 9.05 13.41 -20.63
C ILE A 292 9.16 12.52 -21.87
N PHE A 293 9.86 11.39 -21.77
CA PHE A 293 9.97 10.45 -22.88
C PHE A 293 8.61 9.91 -23.32
N GLY A 294 7.75 9.56 -22.37
CA GLY A 294 6.39 9.11 -22.68
C GLY A 294 5.53 10.21 -23.29
N THR A 295 5.71 11.48 -22.93
CA THR A 295 4.94 12.59 -23.51
C THR A 295 5.43 12.92 -24.92
N ALA A 296 6.75 12.86 -25.16
CA ALA A 296 7.30 13.01 -26.50
C ALA A 296 6.80 11.92 -27.47
N ILE A 297 6.48 10.73 -26.94
CA ILE A 297 5.98 9.60 -27.72
C ILE A 297 4.45 9.52 -27.58
N PHE A 298 3.74 10.14 -28.52
CA PHE A 298 2.27 10.14 -28.62
C PHE A 298 1.52 10.73 -27.41
N GLY A 299 2.18 11.50 -26.53
CA GLY A 299 1.53 12.14 -25.38
C GLY A 299 1.15 11.20 -24.22
N ILE A 300 1.50 9.92 -24.31
CA ILE A 300 1.06 8.87 -23.37
C ILE A 300 1.61 9.09 -21.96
N GLY A 301 2.78 9.72 -21.88
CA GLY A 301 3.46 10.06 -20.63
C GLY A 301 2.86 11.22 -19.87
N ILE A 302 1.80 11.91 -20.34
CA ILE A 302 1.30 13.13 -19.65
C ILE A 302 0.92 12.88 -18.19
N PHE A 303 0.32 11.74 -17.87
CA PHE A 303 -0.02 11.36 -16.50
C PHE A 303 1.18 10.86 -15.69
N ILE A 304 2.19 10.28 -16.36
CA ILE A 304 3.47 9.90 -15.74
C ILE A 304 4.30 11.15 -15.42
N LEU A 305 4.26 12.16 -16.29
CA LEU A 305 4.89 13.45 -16.09
C LEU A 305 4.23 14.19 -14.91
N LEU A 306 2.89 14.23 -14.87
CA LEU A 306 2.15 14.80 -13.74
C LEU A 306 2.50 14.09 -12.42
N LYS A 307 2.66 12.76 -12.45
CA LYS A 307 3.14 11.96 -11.32
C LYS A 307 4.54 12.38 -10.88
N GLY A 308 5.47 12.55 -11.81
CA GLY A 308 6.84 13.00 -11.55
C GLY A 308 6.87 14.40 -10.94
N ILE A 309 6.11 15.34 -11.50
CA ILE A 309 5.95 16.70 -10.96
C ILE A 309 5.42 16.66 -9.53
N LEU A 310 4.38 15.85 -9.26
CA LEU A 310 3.83 15.76 -7.92
C LEU A 310 4.81 15.17 -6.91
N LEU A 311 5.60 14.17 -7.31
CA LEU A 311 6.65 13.60 -6.46
C LEU A 311 7.76 14.61 -6.17
N PHE A 312 8.09 15.45 -7.15
CA PHE A 312 9.04 16.55 -6.99
C PHE A 312 8.53 17.61 -6.00
N LEU A 313 7.25 17.98 -6.11
CA LEU A 313 6.59 18.89 -5.15
C LEU A 313 6.55 18.30 -3.74
N LEU A 314 6.30 16.99 -3.60
CA LEU A 314 6.35 16.29 -2.32
C LEU A 314 7.76 16.25 -1.74
N PHE A 315 8.78 16.06 -2.59
CA PHE A 315 10.18 16.10 -2.16
C PHE A 315 10.56 17.48 -1.58
N ILE A 316 10.20 18.57 -2.27
CA ILE A 316 10.46 19.94 -1.80
C ILE A 316 9.63 20.29 -0.56
N GLY A 317 8.36 19.88 -0.55
CA GLY A 317 7.41 20.19 0.52
C GLY A 317 7.49 19.25 1.71
N LYS A 318 8.55 18.44 1.85
CA LYS A 318 8.74 17.55 3.00
C LYS A 318 8.69 18.41 4.27
N PRO A 319 7.83 18.07 5.25
CA PRO A 319 7.86 18.79 6.52
C PRO A 319 9.27 18.64 7.09
N ILE A 320 9.90 19.79 7.40
CA ILE A 320 11.13 19.80 8.19
C ILE A 320 10.71 19.15 9.50
N GLU A 321 11.18 17.94 9.75
CA GLU A 321 11.17 17.36 11.08
C GLU A 321 12.01 18.33 11.90
N THR A 322 11.37 19.34 12.49
CA THR A 322 11.86 19.89 13.74
C THR A 322 11.85 18.71 14.68
N GLU A 323 12.95 17.97 14.67
CA GLU A 323 13.43 17.26 15.83
C GLU A 323 13.38 18.30 16.95
N THR A 324 12.28 18.29 17.68
CA THR A 324 12.25 18.83 19.02
C THR A 324 13.24 17.97 19.80
N PHE A 325 14.53 18.28 19.64
CA PHE A 325 15.49 18.26 20.73
C PHE A 325 14.93 19.22 21.79
N GLU A 326 13.89 18.78 22.51
CA GLU A 326 13.78 19.13 23.91
C GLU A 326 15.03 18.52 24.55
N ARG A 327 16.14 19.26 24.47
CA ARG A 327 17.15 19.19 25.52
C ARG A 327 16.36 19.46 26.80
N ALA A 328 16.03 18.40 27.51
CA ALA A 328 15.82 18.48 28.93
C ALA A 328 17.10 19.11 29.47
N GLU A 329 17.08 20.44 29.63
CA GLU A 329 17.95 21.12 30.57
C GLU A 329 17.58 20.54 31.93
N ILE A 330 18.23 19.43 32.27
CA ILE A 330 18.37 19.00 33.64
C ILE A 330 19.16 20.12 34.30
N GLN A 331 18.44 21.09 34.86
CA GLN A 331 18.98 21.97 35.87
C GLN A 331 19.34 21.07 37.06
N VAL A 332 20.58 20.61 37.08
CA VAL A 332 21.19 20.01 38.26
C VAL A 332 21.28 21.14 39.29
N GLU A 333 20.29 21.21 40.18
CA GLU A 333 20.41 22.02 41.39
C GLU A 333 21.61 21.49 42.20
N THR A 334 22.72 22.22 42.13
CA THR A 334 23.87 22.03 43.01
C THR A 334 23.40 22.09 44.47
N PRO A 335 23.67 21.07 45.30
CA PRO A 335 23.30 21.09 46.71
C PRO A 335 24.11 22.20 47.41
N LYS A 336 23.40 23.14 48.05
CA LYS A 336 23.99 24.12 48.98
C LYS A 336 24.66 23.36 50.14
N LYS A 337 25.99 23.25 50.07
CA LYS A 337 26.85 22.82 51.17
C LYS A 337 26.76 23.86 52.29
N GLN A 338 26.34 23.40 53.47
CA GLN A 338 26.50 24.13 54.72
C GLN A 338 27.98 24.24 55.07
N THR A 339 28.39 25.45 55.42
CA THR A 339 29.67 25.82 56.03
C THR A 339 29.85 25.10 57.37
N PRO A 340 31.08 24.66 57.69
CA PRO A 340 31.76 25.35 58.80
C PRO A 340 33.25 25.67 58.56
N GLN A 341 33.63 26.74 59.26
CA GLN A 341 34.90 27.39 59.55
C GLN A 341 36.25 26.63 59.46
N GLU A 342 37.21 27.32 58.81
CA GLU A 342 38.53 27.80 59.30
C GLU A 342 39.71 26.80 59.54
N PHE A 343 40.77 26.88 58.70
CA PHE A 343 42.16 27.29 59.04
C PHE A 343 43.18 26.99 57.89
N ILE A 344 43.93 28.05 57.47
CA ILE A 344 45.39 28.18 57.10
C ILE A 344 46.05 27.06 56.22
N ALA A 345 46.85 27.25 55.14
CA ALA A 345 47.70 28.30 54.55
C ALA A 345 47.98 27.98 53.04
N PRO A 346 48.64 28.87 52.26
CA PRO A 346 48.70 28.79 50.79
C PRO A 346 50.01 28.16 50.27
N VAL A 347 49.94 27.42 49.15
CA VAL A 347 51.11 27.16 48.30
C VAL A 347 50.73 27.18 46.81
N GLU A 348 51.27 28.22 46.17
CA GLU A 348 51.77 28.43 44.80
C GLU A 348 51.18 27.70 43.57
N HIS A 349 50.91 28.58 42.59
CA HIS A 349 50.67 28.34 41.18
C HIS A 349 51.77 27.55 40.46
N LYS A 350 51.35 26.74 39.47
CA LYS A 350 52.08 26.65 38.20
C LYS A 350 51.13 26.49 37.01
N LYS A 351 50.97 27.59 36.26
CA LYS A 351 50.44 27.59 34.89
C LYS A 351 51.52 27.04 33.96
N LEU A 352 51.13 26.27 32.96
CA LEU A 352 51.77 26.32 31.65
C LEU A 352 50.75 26.01 30.56
N ASP A 353 50.38 27.09 29.87
CA ASP A 353 49.86 27.13 28.51
C ASP A 353 50.89 26.60 27.50
N ILE A 354 50.42 26.35 26.27
CA ILE A 354 51.04 26.55 24.93
C ILE A 354 50.57 25.38 24.03
N GLN A 355 49.51 25.56 23.23
CA GLN A 355 49.50 26.06 21.84
C GLN A 355 50.34 25.19 20.87
N ARG A 356 49.70 24.47 19.92
CA ARG A 356 49.18 24.88 18.60
C ARG A 356 50.21 24.74 17.48
N LYS A 357 49.89 23.92 16.47
CA LYS A 357 50.21 24.00 15.01
C LYS A 357 49.79 22.66 14.36
N GLU A 358 48.80 22.55 13.44
CA GLU A 358 48.75 22.99 12.02
C GLU A 358 50.05 22.64 11.27
N GLU A 359 50.12 22.02 10.10
CA GLU A 359 49.19 21.50 9.08
C GLU A 359 50.10 20.93 7.93
N VAL A 360 49.55 20.20 6.93
CA VAL A 360 50.01 20.16 5.50
C VAL A 360 51.32 19.35 5.19
N GLU A 361 51.53 18.55 4.13
CA GLU A 361 50.82 18.10 2.91
C GLU A 361 51.64 16.98 2.20
N ILE A 362 50.94 16.17 1.38
CA ILE A 362 51.28 15.61 0.03
C ILE A 362 52.53 14.73 -0.20
N ALA A 363 52.29 13.52 -0.76
CA ALA A 363 52.83 12.98 -2.04
C ALA A 363 52.69 11.44 -2.07
N ALA A 364 51.80 10.87 -2.91
CA ALA A 364 52.07 10.37 -4.26
C ALA A 364 52.92 9.08 -4.32
N ILE A 365 52.28 7.93 -4.58
CA ILE A 365 52.91 6.77 -5.25
C ILE A 365 51.86 6.14 -6.18
N GLU A 366 52.15 6.19 -7.48
CA GLU A 366 51.56 5.40 -8.55
C GLU A 366 52.17 3.99 -8.59
N ASP A 367 51.41 3.10 -9.25
CA ASP A 367 51.87 2.08 -10.21
C ASP A 367 51.89 0.58 -9.85
N LYS A 368 51.04 -0.13 -10.63
CA LYS A 368 51.17 -1.46 -11.25
C LYS A 368 51.16 -2.73 -10.40
N GLU A 369 50.19 -3.60 -10.69
CA GLU A 369 50.50 -4.87 -11.37
C GLU A 369 49.30 -5.49 -12.09
N GLN A 370 49.59 -6.19 -13.19
CA GLN A 370 48.71 -6.72 -14.22
C GLN A 370 48.84 -8.25 -14.23
N ARG A 371 47.73 -8.92 -14.57
CA ARG A 371 47.59 -10.25 -15.22
C ARG A 371 47.80 -11.51 -14.37
N GLU A 372 46.77 -12.36 -14.39
CA GLU A 372 46.92 -13.72 -14.96
C GLU A 372 45.57 -14.25 -15.47
N SER A 373 45.67 -14.97 -16.59
CA SER A 373 44.62 -15.56 -17.41
C SER A 373 44.87 -17.06 -17.48
N VAL A 374 43.85 -17.92 -17.31
CA VAL A 374 43.93 -19.34 -17.66
C VAL A 374 42.60 -19.80 -18.28
N GLU A 375 42.70 -20.25 -19.53
CA GLU A 375 41.73 -21.07 -20.28
C GLU A 375 42.15 -22.55 -20.22
N GLU A 376 41.16 -23.46 -20.19
CA GLU A 376 41.05 -24.81 -20.80
C GLU A 376 39.87 -25.52 -20.06
N GLY A 377 38.73 -25.90 -20.68
CA GLY A 377 38.53 -26.96 -21.69
C GLY A 377 38.48 -28.33 -20.99
N VAL A 378 37.58 -29.32 -21.14
CA VAL A 378 36.45 -29.70 -22.01
C VAL A 378 35.79 -30.92 -21.30
N GLU A 379 34.48 -31.14 -21.37
CA GLU A 379 33.88 -32.44 -21.78
C GLU A 379 32.34 -32.42 -21.78
N MET A 380 31.79 -32.84 -22.92
CA MET A 380 30.37 -33.12 -23.17
C MET A 380 30.02 -34.53 -22.69
N THR A 381 28.76 -34.78 -22.36
CA THR A 381 28.19 -36.12 -22.48
C THR A 381 26.72 -36.06 -22.84
N GLU A 382 26.35 -36.95 -23.76
CA GLU A 382 25.14 -37.01 -24.57
C GLU A 382 23.90 -37.55 -23.82
N GLU A 383 22.75 -37.38 -24.47
CA GLU A 383 21.41 -37.87 -24.12
C GLU A 383 21.33 -39.41 -23.96
N PRO A 384 20.19 -39.95 -23.48
CA PRO A 384 19.19 -40.36 -24.47
C PRO A 384 17.72 -40.13 -24.10
N ILE A 385 16.98 -39.95 -25.19
CA ILE A 385 15.54 -40.02 -25.40
C ILE A 385 14.98 -41.43 -25.03
N TYR A 386 13.78 -41.48 -24.44
CA TYR A 386 12.84 -42.59 -24.68
C TYR A 386 11.40 -42.08 -24.71
N SER A 387 10.72 -42.46 -25.78
CA SER A 387 9.32 -42.21 -26.16
C SER A 387 8.45 -43.45 -25.91
N GLN A 388 7.15 -43.26 -25.66
CA GLN A 388 5.98 -44.09 -26.07
C GLN A 388 4.72 -43.50 -25.39
N GLU A 389 3.77 -42.88 -26.12
CA GLU A 389 2.65 -43.46 -26.89
C GLU A 389 1.62 -44.25 -26.07
N GLY A 390 0.33 -43.88 -26.25
CA GLY A 390 -0.82 -44.58 -25.66
C GLY A 390 -2.13 -43.82 -25.85
N ASP A 391 -2.66 -43.86 -27.08
CA ASP A 391 -4.01 -43.45 -27.47
C ASP A 391 -5.09 -44.14 -26.65
N ILE A 392 -6.16 -43.41 -26.27
CA ILE A 392 -7.52 -43.95 -26.19
C ILE A 392 -8.52 -42.84 -26.62
N GLU A 393 -8.99 -42.94 -27.86
CA GLU A 393 -10.31 -42.44 -28.25
C GLU A 393 -11.41 -43.24 -27.53
N LYS A 394 -12.43 -42.54 -27.00
CA LYS A 394 -13.80 -43.05 -27.04
C LYS A 394 -14.84 -41.94 -26.96
N GLU A 395 -15.70 -42.03 -27.95
CA GLU A 395 -16.81 -41.21 -28.40
C GLU A 395 -18.06 -41.38 -27.51
N ILE A 396 -19.09 -40.54 -27.77
CA ILE A 396 -20.53 -40.71 -27.46
C ILE A 396 -21.05 -40.01 -26.18
N SER A 397 -21.68 -38.84 -26.35
CA SER A 397 -23.14 -38.67 -26.39
C SER A 397 -23.59 -37.29 -25.88
N GLN A 398 -24.28 -36.54 -26.74
CA GLN A 398 -25.09 -35.37 -26.35
C GLN A 398 -26.47 -35.85 -25.91
N GLU A 399 -26.96 -35.40 -24.76
CA GLU A 399 -28.39 -35.18 -24.47
C GLU A 399 -28.57 -34.38 -23.15
N PRO A 400 -29.75 -33.81 -22.85
CA PRO A 400 -29.95 -32.38 -22.66
C PRO A 400 -29.91 -31.93 -21.19
N ILE A 401 -29.53 -30.66 -20.99
CA ILE A 401 -29.54 -30.00 -19.68
C ILE A 401 -30.98 -29.60 -19.33
N GLU A 402 -31.63 -30.37 -18.45
CA GLU A 402 -32.72 -29.88 -17.59
C GLU A 402 -32.13 -29.08 -16.40
N PRO A 403 -32.81 -28.02 -15.92
CA PRO A 403 -32.29 -27.17 -14.85
C PRO A 403 -32.48 -27.82 -13.47
N PRO A 404 -31.47 -27.84 -12.59
CA PRO A 404 -31.69 -28.24 -11.20
C PRO A 404 -32.32 -27.09 -10.42
N LYS A 405 -33.45 -27.43 -9.80
CA LYS A 405 -34.20 -26.70 -8.80
C LYS A 405 -33.34 -26.24 -7.62
N GLU A 406 -33.76 -25.13 -7.02
CA GLU A 406 -33.34 -24.61 -5.73
C GLU A 406 -33.24 -25.71 -4.66
N LEU A 407 -32.13 -25.73 -3.90
CA LEU A 407 -32.04 -26.48 -2.66
C LEU A 407 -31.35 -25.62 -1.59
N ASP A 408 -32.14 -25.47 -0.53
CA ASP A 408 -32.02 -24.65 0.65
C ASP A 408 -30.97 -25.21 1.64
N LYS A 409 -30.34 -24.30 2.39
CA LYS A 409 -29.82 -24.43 3.77
C LYS A 409 -28.76 -25.50 4.15
N SER A 410 -27.66 -24.93 4.65
CA SER A 410 -26.89 -25.35 5.84
C SER A 410 -26.37 -26.80 5.90
N SER A 411 -25.13 -26.99 5.46
CA SER A 411 -24.27 -28.06 5.98
C SER A 411 -23.08 -27.43 6.72
N GLU A 412 -23.28 -27.20 8.02
CA GLU A 412 -22.19 -27.00 8.97
C GLU A 412 -21.30 -28.24 8.97
N VAL A 413 -20.03 -28.04 8.60
CA VAL A 413 -18.98 -29.05 8.71
C VAL A 413 -18.72 -29.32 10.20
N LYS A 414 -19.31 -30.39 10.74
CA LYS A 414 -18.99 -30.92 12.07
C LYS A 414 -17.52 -31.36 12.13
N LEU A 415 -16.68 -30.56 12.76
CA LEU A 415 -15.32 -30.94 13.16
C LEU A 415 -15.39 -32.08 14.19
N LYS A 416 -14.98 -33.30 13.80
CA LYS A 416 -14.78 -34.42 14.74
C LYS A 416 -13.49 -34.18 15.54
N LEU A 417 -13.63 -33.84 16.83
CA LEU A 417 -12.52 -33.83 17.79
C LEU A 417 -12.17 -35.29 18.12
N HIS A 418 -10.94 -35.73 17.82
CA HIS A 418 -10.49 -37.10 18.13
C HIS A 418 -10.52 -37.36 19.65
N GLU A 419 -11.18 -38.46 20.04
CA GLU A 419 -11.51 -38.81 21.43
C GLU A 419 -10.32 -39.15 22.33
N SER A 420 -9.13 -39.31 21.75
CA SER A 420 -7.90 -39.69 22.47
C SER A 420 -7.23 -38.54 23.23
N LEU A 421 -7.70 -37.29 23.08
CA LEU A 421 -7.04 -36.10 23.62
C LEU A 421 -7.60 -35.60 24.96
N LEU A 422 -8.63 -36.26 25.53
CA LEU A 422 -9.24 -35.83 26.79
C LEU A 422 -8.85 -36.79 27.93
N PRO A 423 -8.19 -36.32 29.00
CA PRO A 423 -7.72 -37.16 30.11
C PRO A 423 -8.86 -37.44 31.10
N VAL A 424 -10.05 -37.82 30.60
CA VAL A 424 -11.24 -37.97 31.42
C VAL A 424 -11.92 -39.29 31.07
N LYS A 425 -12.02 -40.20 32.05
CA LYS A 425 -12.56 -41.55 31.85
C LYS A 425 -14.09 -41.60 31.81
N ASN A 426 -14.78 -40.62 32.38
CA ASN A 426 -16.25 -40.58 32.46
C ASN A 426 -16.89 -39.87 31.26
N GLU A 427 -17.93 -40.48 30.67
CA GLU A 427 -18.63 -39.95 29.49
C GLU A 427 -19.39 -38.65 29.74
N LYS A 428 -19.94 -38.44 30.94
CA LYS A 428 -20.65 -37.21 31.31
C LYS A 428 -19.69 -36.01 31.36
N ASP A 429 -18.51 -36.21 31.92
CA ASP A 429 -17.48 -35.19 32.00
C ASP A 429 -16.85 -34.91 30.63
N LYS A 430 -16.70 -35.94 29.76
CA LYS A 430 -16.31 -35.74 28.36
C LYS A 430 -17.29 -34.83 27.60
N LYS A 431 -18.60 -34.94 27.90
CA LYS A 431 -19.64 -34.13 27.26
C LYS A 431 -19.57 -32.67 27.72
N LEU A 432 -19.41 -32.44 29.03
CA LEU A 432 -19.18 -31.11 29.61
C LEU A 432 -17.90 -30.47 29.09
N VAL A 433 -16.81 -31.25 29.01
CA VAL A 433 -15.53 -30.79 28.48
C VAL A 433 -15.64 -30.48 26.97
N ARG A 434 -16.36 -31.29 26.18
CA ARG A 434 -16.67 -30.95 24.77
C ARG A 434 -17.50 -29.69 24.64
N GLU A 435 -18.46 -29.47 25.53
CA GLU A 435 -19.32 -28.29 25.51
C GLU A 435 -18.55 -27.02 25.93
N TYR A 436 -17.69 -27.15 26.95
CA TYR A 436 -16.76 -26.11 27.40
C TYR A 436 -15.74 -25.77 26.31
N PHE A 437 -15.11 -26.77 25.69
CA PHE A 437 -14.20 -26.55 24.56
C PHE A 437 -14.92 -26.05 23.32
N SER A 438 -16.15 -26.48 23.01
CA SER A 438 -16.90 -25.93 21.86
C SER A 438 -17.29 -24.47 22.10
N LYS A 439 -17.59 -24.09 23.35
CA LYS A 439 -17.76 -22.68 23.75
C LYS A 439 -16.46 -21.89 23.66
N ILE A 440 -15.30 -22.47 23.99
CA ILE A 440 -13.97 -21.84 23.87
C ILE A 440 -13.47 -21.78 22.41
N PHE A 441 -13.70 -22.80 21.59
CA PHE A 441 -13.27 -22.81 20.18
C PHE A 441 -14.18 -21.96 19.28
N ASN A 442 -15.38 -21.57 19.75
CA ASN A 442 -16.18 -20.50 19.16
C ASN A 442 -15.68 -19.07 19.50
N VAL A 443 -14.54 -18.93 20.21
CA VAL A 443 -13.99 -17.61 20.59
C VAL A 443 -13.23 -16.92 19.44
N LEU A 444 -12.68 -17.67 18.48
CA LEU A 444 -12.01 -17.07 17.33
C LEU A 444 -13.05 -16.53 16.34
N SER A 445 -13.05 -15.20 16.15
CA SER A 445 -13.92 -14.52 15.19
C SER A 445 -13.73 -15.10 13.78
N LYS A 446 -14.80 -15.04 12.98
CA LYS A 446 -14.78 -15.52 11.59
C LYS A 446 -13.63 -14.88 10.79
N ASP A 447 -13.41 -13.58 11.01
CA ASP A 447 -12.37 -12.80 10.35
C ASP A 447 -10.96 -13.33 10.67
N LEU A 448 -10.68 -13.68 11.93
CA LEU A 448 -9.38 -14.24 12.33
C LEU A 448 -9.15 -15.65 11.73
N ARG A 449 -10.22 -16.45 11.62
CA ARG A 449 -10.12 -17.77 10.97
C ARG A 449 -9.82 -17.65 9.48
N ASP A 450 -10.37 -16.64 8.82
CA ASP A 450 -10.13 -16.40 7.41
C ASP A 450 -8.72 -15.83 7.17
N GLN A 451 -8.24 -14.92 8.03
CA GLN A 451 -6.84 -14.45 8.02
C GLN A 451 -5.82 -15.59 8.17
N ILE A 452 -6.08 -16.56 9.05
CA ILE A 452 -5.19 -17.74 9.23
C ILE A 452 -5.20 -18.65 8.00
N LYS A 453 -6.32 -18.74 7.26
CA LYS A 453 -6.39 -19.54 6.03
C LYS A 453 -5.59 -18.89 4.90
N GLU A 454 -5.60 -17.56 4.82
CA GLU A 454 -4.89 -16.78 3.81
C GLU A 454 -3.36 -16.91 3.89
N LEU A 455 -2.82 -17.26 5.07
CA LEU A 455 -1.38 -17.40 5.29
C LEU A 455 -0.70 -18.59 4.56
N ASN A 456 -1.44 -19.44 3.83
CA ASN A 456 -0.90 -20.60 3.10
C ASN A 456 0.03 -21.55 3.91
N ILE A 457 -0.10 -21.55 5.22
CA ILE A 457 0.70 -22.37 6.14
C ILE A 457 0.29 -23.86 6.14
N PRO A 458 1.25 -24.79 6.40
CA PRO A 458 0.98 -26.21 6.54
C PRO A 458 -0.11 -26.53 7.57
N LYS A 459 -0.88 -27.59 7.33
CA LYS A 459 -2.01 -27.99 8.21
C LYS A 459 -1.56 -28.26 9.67
N LYS A 460 -0.33 -28.73 9.87
CA LYS A 460 0.24 -29.02 11.20
C LYS A 460 0.46 -27.73 12.00
N GLU A 461 1.14 -26.75 11.42
CA GLU A 461 1.38 -25.43 12.03
C GLU A 461 0.10 -24.66 12.27
N ARG A 462 -0.85 -24.72 11.33
CA ARG A 462 -2.18 -24.12 11.50
C ARG A 462 -2.87 -24.64 12.75
N LYS A 463 -2.72 -25.94 13.05
CA LYS A 463 -3.32 -26.56 14.23
C LYS A 463 -2.64 -26.13 15.52
N GLU A 464 -1.33 -25.87 15.50
CA GLU A 464 -0.58 -25.34 16.65
C GLU A 464 -0.96 -23.88 16.93
N LEU A 465 -1.02 -23.04 15.89
CA LEU A 465 -1.45 -21.64 16.02
C LEU A 465 -2.87 -21.52 16.60
N LEU A 466 -3.79 -22.36 16.14
CA LEU A 466 -5.15 -22.38 16.68
C LEU A 466 -5.21 -22.83 18.14
N LYS A 467 -4.27 -23.68 18.59
CA LYS A 467 -4.16 -24.05 20.01
C LYS A 467 -3.62 -22.89 20.83
N GLU A 468 -2.58 -22.21 20.38
CA GLU A 468 -1.99 -21.07 21.08
C GLU A 468 -3.01 -19.93 21.23
N LEU A 469 -3.76 -19.63 20.16
CA LEU A 469 -4.80 -18.60 20.15
C LEU A 469 -5.97 -18.90 21.07
N ALA A 470 -6.29 -20.18 21.31
CA ALA A 470 -7.42 -20.57 22.13
C ALA A 470 -7.26 -20.15 23.60
N PHE A 471 -6.03 -19.88 24.06
CA PHE A 471 -5.73 -19.47 25.43
C PHE A 471 -5.60 -17.96 25.62
N LEU A 472 -5.70 -17.18 24.54
CA LEU A 472 -5.55 -15.72 24.56
C LEU A 472 -6.91 -15.02 24.60
N ASN A 473 -6.96 -13.83 25.21
CA ASN A 473 -8.16 -12.99 25.15
C ASN A 473 -8.33 -12.37 23.74
N LYS A 474 -9.50 -11.80 23.43
CA LYS A 474 -9.78 -11.29 22.07
C LYS A 474 -8.78 -10.23 21.58
N GLN A 475 -8.33 -9.33 22.46
CA GLN A 475 -7.37 -8.27 22.10
C GLN A 475 -5.97 -8.85 21.86
N GLU A 476 -5.57 -9.82 22.68
CA GLU A 476 -4.33 -10.57 22.54
C GLU A 476 -4.34 -11.46 21.29
N GLN A 477 -5.47 -12.08 20.95
CA GLN A 477 -5.64 -12.86 19.72
C GLN A 477 -5.41 -11.99 18.48
N GLU A 478 -6.00 -10.79 18.44
CA GLU A 478 -5.81 -9.85 17.34
C GLU A 478 -4.36 -9.37 17.24
N LYS A 479 -3.72 -9.04 18.37
CA LYS A 479 -2.31 -8.61 18.39
C LYS A 479 -1.38 -9.75 17.96
N TYR A 480 -1.61 -10.95 18.47
CA TYR A 480 -0.84 -12.15 18.16
C TYR A 480 -0.95 -12.50 16.67
N ILE A 481 -2.15 -12.44 16.08
CA ILE A 481 -2.34 -12.76 14.65
C ILE A 481 -1.67 -11.73 13.76
N ARG A 482 -1.75 -10.43 14.09
CA ARG A 482 -1.04 -9.39 13.33
C ARG A 482 0.47 -9.63 13.33
N ALA A 483 1.06 -9.85 14.51
CA ALA A 483 2.49 -10.12 14.63
C ALA A 483 2.93 -11.33 13.79
N ILE A 484 2.11 -12.38 13.73
CA ILE A 484 2.39 -13.57 12.89
C ILE A 484 2.21 -13.28 11.41
N ILE A 485 1.17 -12.55 11.03
CA ILE A 485 0.96 -12.16 9.63
C ILE A 485 2.15 -11.37 9.12
N ASP A 486 2.66 -10.44 9.93
CA ASP A 486 3.81 -9.63 9.57
C ASP A 486 5.09 -10.48 9.48
N LEU A 487 5.27 -11.44 10.40
CA LEU A 487 6.37 -12.41 10.36
C LEU A 487 6.38 -13.24 9.06
N TYR A 488 5.23 -13.78 8.65
CA TYR A 488 5.09 -14.59 7.42
C TYR A 488 5.11 -13.79 6.12
N LYS A 489 4.92 -12.47 6.17
CA LYS A 489 5.02 -11.59 4.99
C LYS A 489 6.43 -11.10 4.74
N GLU A 490 7.20 -10.83 5.79
CA GLU A 490 8.50 -10.18 5.68
C GLU A 490 9.68 -11.17 5.64
N LEU A 491 9.56 -12.39 6.18
CA LEU A 491 10.68 -13.34 6.31
C LEU A 491 10.51 -14.64 5.51
N PRO A 492 11.62 -15.29 5.09
CA PRO A 492 11.59 -16.62 4.49
C PRO A 492 11.19 -17.70 5.51
N ILE A 493 10.42 -18.71 5.06
CA ILE A 493 9.81 -19.76 5.88
C ILE A 493 10.82 -20.47 6.81
N LYS A 494 12.06 -20.68 6.35
CA LYS A 494 13.13 -21.33 7.12
C LYS A 494 13.52 -20.55 8.40
N LEU A 495 13.53 -19.22 8.34
CA LEU A 495 13.85 -18.38 9.50
C LEU A 495 12.68 -18.33 10.49
N ILE A 496 11.46 -18.29 9.97
CA ILE A 496 10.23 -18.27 10.78
C ILE A 496 10.14 -19.50 11.67
N GLU A 497 10.43 -20.69 11.13
CA GLU A 497 10.42 -21.92 11.91
C GLU A 497 11.44 -21.92 13.06
N ARG A 498 12.60 -21.30 12.85
CA ARG A 498 13.65 -21.18 13.87
C ARG A 498 13.22 -20.21 14.97
N ILE A 499 12.74 -19.02 14.59
CA ILE A 499 12.28 -17.99 15.53
C ILE A 499 11.11 -18.50 16.39
N ARG A 500 10.15 -19.24 15.81
CA ARG A 500 9.00 -19.79 16.55
C ARG A 500 9.37 -20.89 17.54
N LYS A 501 10.50 -21.57 17.35
CA LYS A 501 10.97 -22.64 18.26
C LYS A 501 11.74 -22.09 19.47
N LEU A 502 11.99 -20.77 19.52
CA LEU A 502 12.74 -20.15 20.62
C LEU A 502 11.89 -20.14 21.90
N PRO A 503 12.33 -20.80 22.99
CA PRO A 503 11.52 -21.00 24.19
C PRO A 503 11.24 -19.69 24.95
N ASN A 504 12.13 -18.70 24.85
CA ASN A 504 12.06 -17.46 25.61
C ASN A 504 11.47 -16.27 24.83
N ILE A 505 11.19 -16.41 23.54
CA ILE A 505 10.59 -15.32 22.75
C ILE A 505 9.07 -15.43 22.80
N LYS A 506 8.46 -14.60 23.64
CA LYS A 506 7.01 -14.43 23.63
C LYS A 506 6.57 -13.77 22.30
N PRO A 507 5.38 -14.09 21.80
CA PRO A 507 4.82 -13.52 20.56
C PRO A 507 4.77 -11.99 20.52
N GLN A 508 4.66 -11.36 21.69
CA GLN A 508 4.67 -9.89 21.84
C GLN A 508 5.99 -9.25 21.39
N TYR A 509 7.06 -10.03 21.28
CA TYR A 509 8.38 -9.57 20.86
C TYR A 509 8.69 -9.87 19.39
N TYR A 510 7.81 -10.58 18.66
CA TYR A 510 8.03 -10.86 17.24
C TYR A 510 8.12 -9.59 16.40
N GLU A 511 7.34 -8.55 16.72
CA GLU A 511 7.45 -7.24 16.06
C GLU A 511 8.86 -6.66 16.18
N LYS A 512 9.48 -6.73 17.37
CA LYS A 512 10.86 -6.23 17.58
C LYS A 512 11.91 -7.06 16.85
N VAL A 513 11.71 -8.38 16.79
CA VAL A 513 12.59 -9.28 16.05
C VAL A 513 12.51 -8.98 14.55
N ILE A 514 11.31 -8.74 14.02
CA ILE A 514 11.12 -8.35 12.61
C ILE A 514 11.77 -6.99 12.33
N GLU A 515 11.55 -6.00 13.19
CA GLU A 515 12.15 -4.66 13.02
C GLU A 515 13.68 -4.72 12.95
N GLN A 516 14.32 -5.59 13.74
CA GLN A 516 15.78 -5.75 13.68
C GLN A 516 16.23 -6.50 12.43
N LEU A 517 15.54 -7.58 12.05
CA LEU A 517 15.86 -8.37 10.85
C LEU A 517 15.68 -7.58 9.55
N LYS A 518 14.76 -6.60 9.52
CA LYS A 518 14.42 -5.81 8.32
C LYS A 518 15.58 -4.99 7.76
N PHE A 519 16.55 -4.64 8.60
CA PHE A 519 17.71 -3.84 8.22
C PHE A 519 18.98 -4.67 8.01
N MET A 520 18.87 -6.00 8.12
CA MET A 520 19.97 -6.94 8.00
C MET A 520 19.92 -7.67 6.66
N ASP A 521 21.08 -8.02 6.10
CA ASP A 521 21.16 -8.89 4.94
C ASP A 521 20.87 -10.38 5.29
N ASP A 522 20.78 -11.25 4.28
CA ASP A 522 20.37 -12.66 4.49
C ASP A 522 21.36 -13.44 5.40
N GLU A 523 22.64 -13.07 5.42
CA GLU A 523 23.68 -13.69 6.25
C GLU A 523 23.61 -13.17 7.69
N GLU A 524 23.51 -11.85 7.86
CA GLU A 524 23.31 -11.19 9.15
C GLU A 524 22.00 -11.65 9.84
N GLN A 525 20.93 -11.85 9.07
CA GLN A 525 19.67 -12.40 9.60
C GLN A 525 19.87 -13.81 10.18
N LEU A 526 20.66 -14.65 9.52
CA LEU A 526 20.97 -16.00 10.00
C LEU A 526 21.83 -15.98 11.26
N GLU A 527 22.83 -15.11 11.31
CA GLU A 527 23.68 -14.91 12.49
C GLU A 527 22.88 -14.37 13.68
N PHE A 528 21.99 -13.42 13.44
CA PHE A 528 21.12 -12.85 14.47
C PHE A 528 20.14 -13.89 15.04
N VAL A 529 19.51 -14.69 14.18
CA VAL A 529 18.66 -15.80 14.65
C VAL A 529 19.48 -16.83 15.42
N HIS A 530 20.71 -17.13 14.99
CA HIS A 530 21.59 -18.03 15.73
C HIS A 530 22.03 -17.47 17.09
N PHE A 531 22.26 -16.15 17.17
CA PHE A 531 22.49 -15.45 18.42
C PHE A 531 21.28 -15.56 19.35
N LEU A 532 20.05 -15.39 18.83
CA LEU A 532 18.84 -15.59 19.61
C LEU A 532 18.70 -17.04 20.08
N GLU A 533 19.03 -18.04 19.27
CA GLU A 533 19.02 -19.45 19.68
C GLU A 533 20.00 -19.75 20.81
N LYS A 534 21.15 -19.08 20.83
CA LYS A 534 22.19 -19.29 21.86
C LYS A 534 21.89 -18.59 23.18
N ASN A 535 21.08 -17.52 23.14
CA ASN A 535 20.78 -16.67 24.30
C ASN A 535 19.30 -16.70 24.74
N ALA A 536 18.45 -17.44 24.03
CA ALA A 536 17.10 -17.83 24.44
C ALA A 536 17.15 -19.13 25.23
#